data_AF-A0A0F6TYM6-F1
#
_entry.id   AF-A0A0F6TYM6-F1
#
_cell.length_a   1.000
_cell.length_b   1.000
_cell.length_c   1.000
_cell.angle_alpha   90.00
_cell.angle_beta   90.00
_cell.angle_gamma   90.00
#
_symmetry.space_group_name_H-M   'P 1'
#
loop_
_entity.id
_entity.type
_entity.pdbx_description
1 polymer ?
#
loop_
_entity_poly.entity_id
_entity_poly.type
_entity_poly.pdbx_seq_one_letter_code
_entity_poly.pdbx_strand_id
1 'polypeptide(L)' 'MVTIVRASDIGKPCSPFMSYASGAVLAEQRGDFQKAAEVWSKALVFAHNAVNRQWAGSRIEFCSNAVHRGWGVPDESETV' A
#
# COMPACT_ATOMS: atom_id res chain seq x y z
N MET A 1 -18.69 -0.19 -1.72
CA MET A 1 -18.31 0.08 -0.32
C MET A 1 -17.31 1.23 -0.33
N VAL A 2 -17.74 2.44 0.01
CA VAL A 2 -16.85 3.59 0.24
C VAL A 2 -16.59 3.60 1.74
N THR A 3 -15.34 3.42 2.16
CA THR A 3 -14.97 3.47 3.58
C THR A 3 -15.01 4.93 4.02
N ILE A 4 -16.14 5.36 4.59
CA ILE A 4 -16.23 6.67 5.25
C ILE A 4 -15.32 6.60 6.48
N VAL A 5 -14.16 7.27 6.42
CA VAL A 5 -13.33 7.52 7.60
C VAL A 5 -14.17 8.33 8.57
N ARG A 6 -14.46 7.78 9.75
CA ARG A 6 -15.20 8.49 10.79
C ARG A 6 -14.37 9.69 11.25
N ALA A 7 -14.98 10.85 11.34
CA ALA A 7 -14.36 12.11 11.79
C ALA A 7 -13.84 12.10 13.26
N SER A 8 -13.80 10.93 13.90
CA SER A 8 -13.45 10.73 15.32
C SER A 8 -11.95 10.57 15.57
N ASP A 9 -11.12 10.52 14.52
CA ASP A 9 -9.67 10.25 14.62
C ASP A 9 -8.78 11.50 14.46
N ILE A 10 -9.36 12.71 14.50
CA ILE A 10 -8.62 13.98 14.44
C ILE A 10 -7.87 14.18 15.77
N GLY A 11 -6.72 13.54 15.92
CA GLY A 11 -5.82 13.74 17.06
C GLY A 11 -5.14 12.49 17.62
N LYS A 12 -5.51 11.28 17.17
CA LYS A 12 -4.74 10.07 17.50
C LYS A 12 -3.62 9.91 16.49
N PRO A 13 -2.36 9.78 16.91
CA PRO A 13 -1.29 9.46 15.98
C PRO A 13 -1.62 8.11 15.34
N CYS A 14 -1.80 8.11 14.01
CA CYS A 14 -1.90 6.88 13.24
C CYS A 14 -0.70 6.02 13.57
N SER A 15 -0.91 4.73 13.86
CA SER A 15 0.21 3.83 14.10
C SER A 15 1.15 3.84 12.88
N PRO A 16 2.46 3.60 13.06
CA PRO A 16 3.40 3.61 11.94
C PRO A 16 2.96 2.68 10.81
N PHE A 17 2.36 1.52 11.15
CA PHE A 17 1.71 0.63 10.20
C PHE A 17 0.66 1.35 9.35
N MET A 18 -0.27 2.09 9.96
CA MET A 18 -1.35 2.77 9.24
C MET A 18 -0.81 3.87 8.33
N SER A 19 0.21 4.61 8.77
CA SER A 19 0.85 5.63 7.92
C SER A 19 1.49 5.02 6.66
N TYR A 20 2.24 3.92 6.80
CA TYR A 20 2.80 3.23 5.63
C TYR A 20 1.70 2.57 4.78
N ALA A 21 0.71 1.94 5.40
CA ALA A 21 -0.41 1.31 4.70
C ALA A 21 -1.19 2.33 3.85
N SER A 22 -1.46 3.54 4.36
CA SER A 22 -2.09 4.60 3.58
C SER A 22 -1.24 5.02 2.38
N GLY A 23 0.07 5.19 2.56
CA GLY A 23 0.99 5.49 1.46
C GLY A 23 1.04 4.39 0.41
N ALA A 24 1.02 3.13 0.83
CA ALA A 24 1.01 1.97 -0.06
C ALA A 24 -0.28 1.92 -0.88
N VAL A 25 -1.44 2.12 -0.25
CA VAL A 25 -2.74 2.17 -0.95
C VAL A 25 -2.78 3.29 -1.99
N LEU A 26 -2.21 4.47 -1.69
CA LEU A 26 -2.12 5.56 -2.66
C LEU A 26 -1.24 5.19 -3.86
N ALA A 27 -0.15 4.45 -3.66
CA ALA A 27 0.68 3.94 -4.75
C ALA A 27 -0.08 2.91 -5.61
N GLU A 28 -0.83 2.00 -4.98
CA GLU A 28 -1.68 1.01 -5.69
C GLU A 28 -2.75 1.68 -6.54
N GLN A 29 -3.39 2.74 -6.01
CA GLN A 29 -4.40 3.52 -6.75
C GLN A 29 -3.81 4.27 -7.94
N ARG A 30 -2.53 4.62 -7.89
CA ARG A 30 -1.79 5.21 -9.01
C ARG A 30 -1.30 4.16 -10.01
N GLY A 31 -1.46 2.86 -9.70
CA GLY A 31 -0.91 1.77 -10.50
C GLY A 31 0.59 1.57 -10.33
N ASP A 32 1.23 2.25 -9.37
CA ASP A 32 2.64 2.07 -9.05
C ASP A 32 2.80 0.88 -8.08
N PHE A 33 2.66 -0.32 -8.62
CA PHE A 33 2.68 -1.55 -7.84
C PHE A 33 4.08 -1.89 -7.32
N GLN A 34 5.14 -1.46 -8.00
CA GLN A 34 6.50 -1.63 -7.48
C GLN A 34 6.67 -0.82 -6.20
N LYS A 35 6.28 0.46 -6.23
CA LYS A 35 6.35 1.30 -5.03
C LYS A 35 5.43 0.80 -3.93
N ALA A 36 4.23 0.36 -4.29
CA ALA A 36 3.30 -0.22 -3.33
C ALA A 36 3.91 -1.41 -2.57
N ALA A 37 4.57 -2.34 -3.27
CA ALA A 37 5.22 -3.49 -2.65
C ALA A 37 6.31 -3.09 -1.64
N GLU A 38 7.14 -2.10 -1.99
CA GLU A 38 8.16 -1.55 -1.09
C GLU A 38 7.54 -0.94 0.17
N VAL A 39 6.47 -0.15 0.01
CA VAL A 39 5.83 0.54 1.12
C VAL A 39 5.05 -0.44 2.00
N TRP A 40 4.41 -1.47 1.44
CA TRP A 40 3.82 -2.55 2.22
C TRP A 40 4.86 -3.36 2.98
N SER A 41 6.05 -3.57 2.42
CA SER A 41 7.16 -4.21 3.13
C SER A 41 7.59 -3.39 4.34
N LYS A 42 7.61 -2.07 4.24
CA LYS A 42 7.82 -1.18 5.39
C LYS A 42 6.69 -1.28 6.40
N ALA A 43 5.43 -1.27 5.95
CA ALA A 43 4.28 -1.45 6.84
C ALA A 43 4.36 -2.76 7.63
N LEU A 44 4.76 -3.86 6.98
CA LEU A 44 4.92 -5.18 7.60
C LEU A 44 5.90 -5.16 8.78
N VAL A 45 7.00 -4.40 8.69
CA VAL A 45 7.97 -4.24 9.80
C VAL A 45 7.29 -3.67 11.05
N PHE A 46 6.33 -2.74 10.88
CA PHE A 46 5.58 -2.11 11.97
C PHE A 46 4.26 -2.82 12.32
N ALA A 47 3.96 -3.94 11.66
CA ALA A 47 2.76 -4.72 11.95
C ALA A 47 2.96 -5.57 13.21
N HIS A 48 2.41 -5.11 14.34
CA HIS A 48 2.51 -5.84 15.61
C HIS A 48 1.53 -6.99 15.74
N ASN A 49 0.31 -6.85 15.20
CA ASN A 49 -0.71 -7.88 15.27
C ASN A 49 -0.70 -8.77 14.01
N ALA A 50 -1.19 -10.01 14.16
CA ALA A 50 -1.19 -11.00 13.09
C ALA A 50 -2.02 -10.56 11.87
N VAL A 51 -3.13 -9.85 12.09
CA VAL A 51 -4.02 -9.38 11.02
C VAL A 51 -3.30 -8.40 10.10
N ASN A 52 -2.58 -7.43 10.66
CA ASN A 52 -1.82 -6.43 9.92
C ASN A 52 -0.64 -7.07 9.17
N ARG A 53 -0.01 -8.09 9.77
CA ARG A 53 1.08 -8.84 9.12
C ARG A 53 0.57 -9.61 7.91
N GLN A 54 -0.51 -10.36 8.09
CA GLN A 54 -1.14 -11.12 7.02
C GLN A 54 -1.61 -10.18 5.91
N TRP A 55 -2.27 -9.08 6.26
CA TRP A 55 -2.71 -8.08 5.30
C TRP A 55 -1.55 -7.50 4.47
N ALA A 56 -0.50 -7.01 5.13
CA ALA A 56 0.66 -6.46 4.43
C ALA A 56 1.35 -7.53 3.57
N GLY A 57 1.53 -8.76 4.08
CA GLY A 57 2.09 -9.87 3.32
C GLY A 57 1.31 -10.15 2.04
N SER A 58 -0.01 -10.31 2.12
CA SER A 58 -0.86 -10.54 0.95
C SER A 58 -0.81 -9.37 -0.06
N ARG A 59 -0.68 -8.12 0.41
CA ARG A 59 -0.53 -6.97 -0.50
C ARG A 59 0.84 -6.91 -1.17
N ILE A 60 1.91 -7.31 -0.49
CA ILE A 60 3.25 -7.43 -1.11
C ILE A 60 3.21 -8.45 -2.25
N GLU A 61 2.64 -9.63 -2.01
CA GLU A 61 2.48 -10.67 -3.02
C GLU A 61 1.63 -10.20 -4.20
N PHE A 62 0.49 -9.56 -3.91
CA PHE A 62 -0.38 -8.98 -4.94
C PHE A 62 0.37 -7.96 -5.82
N CYS A 63 1.05 -7.01 -5.20
CA CYS A 63 1.78 -5.96 -5.91
C CYS A 63 2.94 -6.53 -6.73
N SER A 64 3.68 -7.50 -6.18
CA SER A 64 4.76 -8.17 -6.90
C SER A 64 4.26 -8.93 -8.13
N ASN A 65 3.12 -9.62 -8.01
CA ASN A 65 2.47 -10.27 -9.14
C ASN A 65 1.92 -9.25 -10.16
N ALA A 66 1.40 -8.11 -9.70
CA ALA A 66 0.94 -7.04 -10.58
C ALA A 66 2.11 -6.49 -11.44
N VAL A 67 3.28 -6.24 -10.83
CA VAL A 67 4.49 -5.85 -11.55
C VAL A 67 4.90 -6.93 -12.57
N HIS A 68 4.95 -8.20 -12.16
CA HIS A 68 5.30 -9.30 -13.06
C HIS A 68 4.36 -9.39 -14.28
N ARG A 69 3.08 -9.09 -14.10
CA ARG A 69 2.06 -9.11 -15.16
C ARG A 69 2.01 -7.82 -15.98
N GLY A 70 2.82 -6.82 -15.65
CA GLY A 70 2.77 -5.51 -16.29
C GLY A 70 1.46 -4.77 -16.02
N TRP A 71 0.81 -5.02 -14.89
CA TRP A 71 -0.35 -4.22 -14.47
C TRP A 71 0.14 -2.86 -13.99
N GLY A 72 -0.64 -1.81 -14.25
CA GLY A 72 -0.32 -0.44 -13.85
C GLY A 72 -0.38 0.52 -15.03
N VAL A 73 -0.09 1.80 -14.77
CA VAL A 73 0.08 2.78 -15.85
C VAL A 73 1.24 2.34 -16.74
N PRO A 74 1.07 2.31 -18.08
CA PRO A 74 2.19 2.22 -19.00
C PRO A 74 3.14 3.35 -18.66
N ASP A 75 4.43 3.05 -18.59
CA ASP A 75 5.47 4.03 -18.46
C ASP A 75 5.37 5.05 -19.61
N GLU A 76 4.74 6.21 -19.37
CA GLU A 76 4.84 7.37 -20.26
C GLU A 76 6.16 8.14 -19.99
N SER A 77 7.25 7.41 -19.70
CA SER A 77 8.60 7.96 -19.55
C SER A 77 9.51 7.63 -20.73
N GLU A 78 9.03 6.95 -21.77
CA GLU A 78 9.69 6.95 -23.08
C GLU A 78 9.15 8.07 -23.97
N THR A 79 9.46 9.32 -23.60
CA THR A 79 9.52 10.44 -24.55
C THR A 79 10.97 10.67 -24.92
N VAL A 80 11.42 10.05 -26.02
CA VAL A 80 12.57 10.50 -26.83
C VAL A 80 12.20 10.41 -28.30
#